data_AF-A0A674IDN4-F1
#
_entry.id   AF-A0A674IDN4-F1
#
_cell.length_a   1.000
_cell.length_b   1.000
_cell.length_c   1.000
_cell.angle_alpha   90.00
_cell.angle_beta   90.00
_cell.angle_gamma   90.00
#
_symmetry.space_group_name_H-M   'P 1'
#
loop_
_entity.id
_entity.type
_entity.pdbx_description
1 polymer ?
#
loop_
_entity_poly.entity_id
_entity_poly.type
_entity_poly.pdbx_seq_one_letter_code
_entity_poly.pdbx_strand_id
1 'polypeptide(L)'
;MQIAAAPLSVHDVPAATRGSAGIDLVNQENMDITLPGEVLLMPSQIQGPLPEGTVGLVLPRSSASKQGLFVVPGVVDSDYARLGCTVAASSGKAGGPPALGQ
;
A
#
# COMPACT_ATOMS: atom_id res chain seq x y z
N MET A 1 -16.45 -15.23 6.94
CA MET A 1 -17.35 -14.10 7.22
C MET A 1 -16.46 -12.88 7.44
N GLN A 2 -16.23 -12.07 6.39
CA GLN A 2 -15.39 -10.88 6.50
C GLN A 2 -16.25 -9.76 7.09
N ILE A 3 -15.91 -9.27 8.28
CA ILE A 3 -16.49 -8.01 8.77
C ILE A 3 -15.73 -6.92 8.03
N ALA A 4 -16.36 -6.28 7.04
CA ALA A 4 -15.80 -5.08 6.45
C ALA A 4 -15.65 -4.04 7.58
N ALA A 5 -14.41 -3.63 7.86
CA ALA A 5 -14.15 -2.62 8.87
C ALA A 5 -14.85 -1.33 8.44
N ALA A 6 -15.47 -0.62 9.39
CA ALA A 6 -16.04 0.69 9.12
C ALA A 6 -14.95 1.63 8.56
N PRO A 7 -15.29 2.50 7.61
CA PRO A 7 -14.32 3.43 7.04
C PRO A 7 -13.74 4.34 8.14
N LEU A 8 -12.44 4.61 8.02
CA LEU A 8 -11.70 5.50 8.92
C LEU A 8 -11.48 6.85 8.24
N SER A 9 -11.75 7.94 8.96
CA SER A 9 -11.38 9.28 8.53
C SER A 9 -9.86 9.45 8.57
N VAL A 10 -9.26 10.06 7.55
CA VAL A 10 -7.82 10.33 7.50
C VAL A 10 -7.31 11.16 8.70
N HIS A 11 -8.19 11.92 9.35
CA HIS A 11 -7.86 12.72 10.53
C HIS A 11 -7.66 11.87 11.80
N ASP A 12 -8.22 10.66 11.82
CA ASP A 12 -8.29 9.80 13.01
C ASP A 12 -7.37 8.57 12.90
N VAL A 13 -6.66 8.41 11.78
CA VAL A 13 -5.75 7.27 11.59
C VAL A 13 -4.45 7.53 12.33
N PRO A 14 -4.10 6.72 13.34
CA PRO A 14 -2.86 6.89 14.05
C PRO A 14 -1.68 6.48 13.17
N ALA A 15 -0.61 7.27 13.23
CA ALA A 15 0.67 6.83 12.70
C ALA A 15 1.25 5.71 13.58
N ALA A 16 2.08 4.83 13.01
CA ALA A 16 2.64 3.69 13.72
C ALA A 16 3.48 4.08 14.96
N THR A 17 4.15 5.24 14.89
CA THR A 17 4.92 5.81 16.00
C THR A 17 4.82 7.34 15.96
N ARG A 18 5.21 8.01 17.05
CA ARG A 18 5.27 9.48 17.10
C ARG A 18 6.22 10.09 16.06
N GLY A 19 7.25 9.35 15.63
CA GLY A 19 8.23 9.82 14.64
C GLY A 19 7.92 9.42 13.19
N SER A 20 6.78 8.78 12.95
CA SER A 20 6.42 8.32 11.61
C SER A 20 6.07 9.50 10.70
N ALA A 21 6.62 9.51 9.48
CA ALA A 21 6.36 10.53 8.47
C ALA A 21 4.99 10.39 7.78
N GLY A 22 4.32 9.26 7.95
CA GLY A 22 3.02 8.97 7.35
C GLY A 22 2.28 7.85 8.07
N ILE A 23 1.09 7.55 7.57
CA ILE A 23 0.20 6.48 8.04
C ILE A 23 0.33 5.25 7.15
N ASP A 24 0.15 4.07 7.72
CA ASP A 24 0.15 2.82 6.97
C ASP A 24 -1.23 2.59 6.33
N LEU A 25 -1.23 2.30 5.03
CA LEU A 25 -2.44 1.83 4.34
C LEU A 25 -2.56 0.31 4.53
N VAL A 26 -3.76 -0.14 4.90
CA VAL A 26 -4.07 -1.56 5.11
C VAL A 26 -5.13 -1.99 4.10
N ASN A 27 -4.86 -3.11 3.44
CA ASN A 27 -5.79 -3.72 2.51
C ASN A 27 -7.05 -4.21 3.23
N GLN A 28 -8.20 -4.02 2.61
CA GLN A 28 -9.48 -4.50 3.16
C GLN A 28 -9.74 -5.99 2.88
N GLU A 29 -9.09 -6.51 1.85
CA GLU A 29 -9.34 -7.84 1.32
C GLU A 29 -8.03 -8.59 1.16
N ASN A 30 -8.06 -9.92 1.16
CA ASN A 30 -6.89 -10.67 0.75
C ASN A 30 -6.69 -10.49 -0.75
N MET A 31 -5.47 -10.15 -1.15
CA MET A 31 -5.09 -10.04 -2.55
C MET A 31 -4.06 -11.09 -2.89
N ASP A 32 -4.43 -11.94 -3.84
CA ASP A 32 -3.53 -12.92 -4.42
C ASP A 32 -2.84 -12.28 -5.61
N ILE A 33 -1.53 -12.07 -5.49
CA ILE A 33 -0.71 -11.61 -6.61
C ILE A 33 -0.09 -12.85 -7.24
N THR A 34 -0.63 -13.24 -8.38
CA THR A 34 -0.40 -14.54 -9.01
C THR A 34 0.65 -14.46 -10.10
N LEU A 35 0.85 -13.29 -10.72
CA LEU A 35 1.78 -13.11 -11.82
C LEU A 35 2.90 -12.10 -11.52
N PRO A 36 4.13 -12.36 -12.00
CA PRO A 36 5.18 -11.35 -12.07
C PRO A 36 4.68 -10.07 -12.75
N GLY A 37 4.78 -8.93 -12.07
CA GLY A 37 4.41 -7.63 -12.64
C GLY A 37 2.89 -7.39 -12.70
N GLU A 38 2.08 -8.26 -12.09
CA GLU A 38 0.66 -8.00 -11.89
C GLU A 38 0.46 -6.72 -11.06
N VAL A 39 -0.46 -5.89 -11.54
CA VAL A 39 -0.82 -4.61 -10.92
C VAL A 39 -2.27 -4.72 -10.44
N LEU A 40 -2.47 -4.58 -9.14
CA LEU A 40 -3.78 -4.63 -8.50
C LEU A 40 -4.09 -3.30 -7.82
N LEU A 41 -5.34 -2.87 -7.94
CA LEU A 41 -5.85 -1.72 -7.18
C LEU A 41 -6.24 -2.19 -5.77
N MET A 42 -5.59 -1.64 -4.75
CA MET A 42 -5.86 -1.94 -3.35
C MET A 42 -6.86 -0.93 -2.77
N PRO A 43 -8.07 -1.36 -2.35
CA PRO A 43 -8.99 -0.50 -1.64
C PRO A 43 -8.45 -0.20 -0.23
N SER A 44 -8.60 1.05 0.22
CA SER A 44 -8.35 1.42 1.61
C SER A 44 -9.66 1.65 2.35
N GLN A 45 -9.66 1.39 3.65
CA GLN A 45 -10.71 1.89 4.56
C GLN A 45 -10.60 3.39 4.83
N ILE A 46 -9.50 4.04 4.44
CA ILE A 46 -9.25 5.44 4.77
C ILE A 46 -9.98 6.36 3.78
N GLN A 47 -10.77 7.28 4.33
CA GLN A 47 -11.54 8.26 3.58
C GLN A 47 -11.05 9.67 3.88
N GLY A 48 -11.06 10.49 2.83
CA GLY A 48 -10.80 11.92 2.92
C GLY A 48 -12.04 12.72 3.29
N PRO A 49 -12.02 14.04 3.05
CA PRO A 49 -10.93 14.78 2.40
C PRO A 49 -9.66 14.84 3.27
N LEU A 50 -8.52 15.12 2.66
CA LEU A 50 -7.31 15.48 3.43
C LEU A 50 -7.49 16.86 4.06
N PRO A 51 -6.68 17.22 5.09
CA PRO A 51 -6.62 18.60 5.55
C PRO A 51 -6.40 19.57 4.39
N GLU A 52 -7.12 20.69 4.40
CA GLU A 52 -7.06 21.70 3.33
C GLU A 52 -5.62 22.20 3.12
N GLY A 53 -5.23 22.40 1.86
CA GLY A 53 -3.89 22.87 1.49
C GLY A 53 -2.79 21.81 1.62
N THR A 54 -3.15 20.54 1.82
CA THR A 54 -2.19 19.43 1.85
C THR A 54 -2.28 18.54 0.62
N VAL A 55 -1.27 17.70 0.45
CA VAL A 55 -1.24 16.65 -0.57
C VAL A 55 -0.91 15.32 0.10
N GLY A 56 -1.60 14.26 -0.29
CA GLY A 56 -1.28 12.90 0.14
C GLY A 56 -0.27 12.27 -0.82
N LEU A 57 0.80 11.69 -0.28
CA LEU A 57 1.76 10.90 -1.06
C LEU A 57 1.61 9.44 -0.71
N VAL A 58 1.19 8.64 -1.69
CA VAL A 58 1.12 7.19 -1.58
C VAL A 58 2.47 6.63 -2.02
N LEU A 59 3.25 6.15 -1.05
CA LEU A 59 4.62 5.71 -1.26
C LEU A 59 4.83 4.26 -0.78
N PRO A 60 5.78 3.53 -1.37
CA PRO A 60 6.07 2.17 -0.95
C PRO A 60 6.68 2.11 0.46
N ARG A 61 6.32 1.08 1.23
CA ARG A 61 6.98 0.78 2.51
C ARG A 61 8.28 0.02 2.29
N SER A 62 9.35 0.45 2.95
CA SER A 62 10.67 -0.18 2.82
C SER A 62 10.66 -1.69 3.10
N SER A 63 9.90 -2.16 4.12
CA SER A 63 9.78 -3.58 4.43
C SER A 63 9.11 -4.37 3.30
N ALA A 64 8.06 -3.83 2.67
CA ALA A 64 7.37 -4.44 1.55
C ALA A 64 8.24 -4.45 0.28
N SER A 65 8.93 -3.34 -0.01
CA SER A 65 9.86 -3.27 -1.16
C SER A 65 11.01 -4.26 -1.06
N LYS A 66 11.53 -4.51 0.15
CA LYS A 66 12.54 -5.56 0.37
C LYS A 66 12.02 -6.97 0.07
N GLN A 67 10.71 -7.18 0.08
CA GLN A 67 10.05 -8.45 -0.28
C GLN A 67 9.59 -8.47 -1.74
N GLY A 68 9.95 -7.47 -2.55
CA GLY A 68 9.56 -7.40 -3.97
C GLY A 68 8.14 -6.89 -4.21
N LEU A 69 7.47 -6.36 -3.17
CA LEU A 69 6.17 -5.71 -3.28
C LEU A 69 6.35 -4.19 -3.39
N PHE A 70 5.86 -3.62 -4.48
CA PHE A 70 5.97 -2.21 -4.79
C PHE A 70 4.60 -1.56 -4.88
N VAL A 71 4.57 -0.26 -4.64
CA VAL A 71 3.40 0.59 -4.85
C VAL A 71 3.74 1.51 -6.00
N VAL A 72 2.81 1.68 -6.95
CA VAL A 72 2.93 2.74 -7.94
C VAL A 72 2.74 4.06 -7.20
N PRO A 73 3.77 4.92 -7.12
CA PRO A 73 3.65 6.17 -6.37
C PRO A 73 2.51 7.02 -6.90
N GLY A 74 1.76 7.62 -5.99
CA GLY A 74 0.56 8.38 -6.34
C GLY A 74 0.44 9.66 -5.53
N VAL A 75 -0.20 10.65 -6.13
CA VAL A 75 -0.61 11.91 -5.50
C VAL A 75 -2.10 11.81 -5.20
N VAL A 76 -2.49 12.19 -4.00
CA VAL A 76 -3.88 12.32 -3.57
C VAL A 76 -4.17 13.79 -3.32
N ASP A 77 -5.05 14.37 -4.14
CA ASP A 77 -5.52 15.74 -3.99
C ASP A 77 -6.34 15.91 -2.70
N SER A 78 -6.35 17.12 -2.14
CA SER A 78 -6.96 17.36 -0.83
C SER A 78 -8.46 17.11 -0.78
N ASP A 79 -9.16 17.37 -1.89
CA ASP A 79 -10.61 17.19 -2.03
C ASP A 79 -11.00 15.77 -2.48
N TYR A 80 -10.03 14.86 -2.64
CA TYR A 80 -10.32 13.49 -3.02
C TYR A 80 -10.84 12.67 -1.83
N ALA A 81 -12.05 12.10 -1.98
CA ALA A 81 -12.78 11.49 -0.88
C ALA A 81 -12.31 10.08 -0.48
N ARG A 82 -11.53 9.38 -1.32
CA ARG A 82 -11.11 8.00 -1.04
C ARG A 82 -9.62 7.82 -1.21
N LEU A 83 -8.92 7.36 -0.19
CA LEU A 83 -7.53 6.99 -0.38
C LEU A 83 -7.47 5.57 -0.94
N GLY A 84 -6.67 5.36 -1.97
CA GLY A 84 -6.41 4.05 -2.56
C GLY A 84 -4.97 3.99 -3.00
N CYS A 85 -4.42 2.78 -3.10
CA CYS A 85 -3.09 2.60 -3.66
C CYS A 85 -3.10 1.51 -4.72
N THR A 86 -2.29 1.70 -5.76
CA THR A 86 -2.07 0.68 -6.77
C THR A 86 -0.80 -0.08 -6.40
N VAL A 87 -0.93 -1.38 -6.18
CA VAL A 87 0.17 -2.26 -5.77
C VAL A 87 0.59 -3.10 -6.96
N ALA A 88 1.90 -3.28 -7.12
CA ALA A 88 2.49 -4.20 -8.08
C ALA A 88 3.45 -5.13 -7.34
N ALA A 89 3.39 -6.44 -7.59
CA ALA A 89 4.46 -7.33 -7.14
C ALA A 89 5.36 -7.67 -8.29
N SER A 90 6.67 -7.53 -8.08
CA SER A 90 7.63 -8.26 -8.89
C SER A 90 7.78 -9.65 -8.25
N SER A 91 7.58 -10.73 -9.02
CA SER A 91 7.95 -12.06 -8.54
C SER A 91 9.49 -12.19 -8.58
N GLY A 92 10.16 -11.46 -7.71
CA GLY A 92 11.59 -11.62 -7.50
C GLY A 92 11.81 -12.85 -6.63
N LYS A 93 11.98 -14.03 -7.25
CA LYS A 93 12.93 -14.96 -6.63
C LYS A 93 14.26 -14.22 -6.69
N ALA A 94 14.83 -13.87 -5.53
CA ALA A 94 16.27 -13.70 -5.46
C ALA A 94 16.85 -15.02 -5.99
N GLY A 95 17.37 -15.02 -7.22
CA GLY A 95 18.00 -16.19 -7.80
C GLY A 95 19.14 -16.60 -6.87
N GLY A 96 18.97 -17.70 -6.14
CA GLY A 96 20.11 -18.39 -5.56
C GLY A 96 21.08 -18.75 -6.68
N PRO A 97 22.40 -18.80 -6.40
CA PRO A 97 23.37 -19.18 -7.41
C PRO A 97 22.95 -20.51 -8.05
N PRO A 98 23.19 -20.70 -9.37
CA PRO A 98 22.80 -21.92 -10.07
C PRO A 98 23.34 -23.12 -9.30
N ALA A 99 22.47 -24.08 -8.98
CA ALA A 99 22.89 -25.34 -8.41
C ALA A 99 23.87 -25.98 -9.40
N LEU A 100 25.14 -26.07 -8.98
CA LEU A 100 26.14 -26.88 -9.67
C LEU A 100 25.57 -28.30 -9.75
N GLY A 101 25.36 -28.76 -10.99
CA GLY A 101 24.87 -30.11 -11.26
C GLY A 101 25.75 -31.14 -10.58
N GLN A 102 25.10 -32.12 -9.97
CA GLN A 102 25.64 -33.47 -9.80
C GLN A 102 24.82 -34.42 -10.65
#